data_AF-A0A7W8T5A2-F1
#
_entry.id   AF-A0A7W8T5A2-F1
#
_cell.length_a   1.000
_cell.length_b   1.000
_cell.length_c   1.000
_cell.angle_alpha   90.00
_cell.angle_beta   90.00
_cell.angle_gamma   90.00
#
_symmetry.space_group_name_H-M   'P 1'
#
loop_
_entity.id
_entity.type
_entity.pdbx_description
1 polymer ?
#
loop_
_entity_poly.entity_id
_entity_poly.type
_entity_poly.pdbx_seq_one_letter_code
_entity_poly.pdbx_strand_id
1 'polypeptide(L)'
;MWKTSIVAMLLGASLLAHAQQQPAQQVVQWQLQVVKDGQQIDSFDGTTTVGQARTDTHHQVVQHEVGCKDQPAGSIDLSRTITVSPLRVDPEGVMFSIDTQETLEDDNARRTDIGCKLPPQPRQVSASHPGLVVPPDQWASWTIVDHNPSLVYRVHANVVSNGANGNGTNGGMSGNGAATGSSNPN
;
A
#
# COMPACT_ATOMS: atom_id res chain seq x y z
N MET A 1 -13.03 30.07 -76.08
CA MET A 1 -13.28 30.65 -74.74
C MET A 1 -13.98 29.59 -73.92
N TRP A 2 -13.22 28.72 -73.24
CA TRP A 2 -12.97 28.72 -71.80
C TRP A 2 -14.24 28.62 -70.93
N LYS A 3 -14.47 27.42 -70.35
CA LYS A 3 -14.67 27.22 -68.90
C LYS A 3 -14.70 25.73 -68.56
N THR A 4 -13.58 25.27 -67.99
CA THR A 4 -13.37 23.96 -67.38
C THR A 4 -14.01 23.93 -66.00
N SER A 5 -14.80 22.89 -65.72
CA SER A 5 -15.33 22.60 -64.39
C SER A 5 -14.31 21.79 -63.59
N ILE A 6 -13.92 22.29 -62.41
CA ILE A 6 -13.03 21.60 -61.48
C ILE A 6 -13.88 20.73 -60.54
N VAL A 7 -13.67 19.42 -60.59
CA VAL A 7 -14.19 18.45 -59.62
C VAL A 7 -13.26 18.46 -58.41
N ALA A 8 -13.74 18.93 -57.26
CA ALA A 8 -13.03 18.84 -56.00
C ALA A 8 -13.28 17.45 -55.38
N MET A 9 -12.34 16.51 -55.56
CA MET A 9 -12.30 15.29 -54.77
C MET A 9 -11.73 15.62 -53.40
N LEU A 10 -12.59 15.64 -52.38
CA LEU A 10 -12.19 15.66 -50.98
C LEU A 10 -11.63 14.28 -50.61
N LEU A 11 -10.30 14.17 -50.60
CA LEU A 11 -9.61 13.04 -49.97
C LEU A 11 -9.83 13.12 -48.46
N GLY A 12 -10.65 12.23 -47.93
CA GLY A 12 -10.77 11.99 -46.50
C GLY A 12 -9.46 11.42 -45.96
N ALA A 13 -8.66 12.27 -45.31
CA ALA A 13 -7.53 11.83 -44.51
C ALA A 13 -8.06 11.24 -43.20
N SER A 14 -8.14 9.91 -43.14
CA SER A 14 -8.38 9.17 -41.91
C SER A 14 -7.20 9.38 -40.97
N LEU A 15 -7.36 10.26 -39.97
CA LEU A 15 -6.44 10.36 -38.84
C LEU A 15 -6.49 9.03 -38.07
N LEU A 16 -5.52 8.16 -38.32
CA LEU A 16 -5.27 7.01 -37.45
C LEU A 16 -4.76 7.57 -36.12
N ALA A 17 -5.65 7.78 -35.16
CA ALA A 17 -5.27 8.05 -33.78
C ALA A 17 -4.57 6.79 -33.24
N HIS A 18 -3.25 6.87 -33.07
CA HIS A 18 -2.48 5.83 -32.43
C HIS A 18 -2.84 5.94 -30.95
N ALA A 19 -3.73 5.07 -30.46
CA ALA A 19 -3.94 4.92 -29.03
C ALA A 19 -2.59 4.51 -28.43
N GLN A 20 -1.85 5.48 -27.89
CA GLN A 20 -0.63 5.22 -27.16
C GLN A 20 -1.02 4.26 -26.04
N GLN A 21 -0.48 3.05 -26.05
CA GLN A 21 -0.61 2.12 -24.94
C GLN A 21 -0.10 2.83 -23.70
N GLN A 22 -1.02 3.27 -22.84
CA GLN A 22 -0.68 3.89 -21.59
C GLN A 22 0.17 2.89 -20.80
N PRO A 23 1.34 3.30 -20.26
CA PRO A 23 2.16 2.41 -19.45
C PRO A 23 1.28 1.75 -18.39
N ALA A 24 1.39 0.42 -18.26
CA ALA A 24 0.65 -0.29 -17.23
C ALA A 24 1.00 0.32 -15.88
N GLN A 25 0.00 0.87 -15.19
CA GLN A 25 0.22 1.46 -13.89
C GLN A 25 0.63 0.36 -12.91
N GLN A 26 1.80 0.52 -12.29
CA GLN A 26 2.27 -0.42 -11.30
C GLN A 26 1.39 -0.30 -10.04
N VAL A 27 1.03 -1.45 -9.49
CA VAL A 27 0.20 -1.55 -8.29
C VAL A 27 1.00 -2.28 -7.22
N VAL A 28 1.00 -1.76 -6.00
CA VAL A 28 1.76 -2.31 -4.88
C VAL A 28 0.80 -2.77 -3.80
N GLN A 29 0.89 -4.04 -3.43
CA GLN A 29 0.32 -4.54 -2.18
C GLN A 29 1.31 -4.30 -1.06
N TRP A 30 0.87 -3.77 0.07
CA TRP A 30 1.73 -3.45 1.20
C TRP A 30 1.08 -3.84 2.52
N GLN A 31 1.93 -4.05 3.51
CA GLN A 31 1.58 -4.27 4.90
C GLN A 31 2.45 -3.38 5.77
N LEU A 32 1.86 -2.77 6.79
CA LEU A 32 2.53 -1.95 7.79
C LEU A 32 2.19 -2.50 9.17
N GLN A 33 3.20 -2.90 9.94
CA GLN A 33 3.07 -3.29 11.33
C GLN A 33 3.48 -2.13 12.22
N VAL A 34 2.69 -1.89 13.26
CA VAL A 34 3.03 -0.94 14.31
C VAL A 34 3.57 -1.69 15.50
N VAL A 35 4.81 -1.39 15.87
CA VAL A 35 5.51 -2.05 16.98
C VAL A 35 5.75 -1.02 18.07
N LYS A 36 5.12 -1.20 19.24
CA LYS A 36 5.38 -0.43 20.46
C LYS A 36 6.20 -1.29 21.42
N ASP A 37 7.37 -0.80 21.84
CA ASP A 37 8.27 -1.50 22.77
C ASP A 37 8.57 -2.96 22.41
N GLY A 38 8.77 -3.21 21.12
CA GLY A 38 9.08 -4.54 20.58
C GLY A 38 7.87 -5.46 20.35
N GLN A 39 6.66 -5.05 20.76
CA GLN A 39 5.43 -5.79 20.55
C GLN A 39 4.60 -5.18 19.40
N GLN A 40 4.12 -6.00 18.48
CA GLN A 40 3.14 -5.54 17.49
C GLN A 40 1.82 -5.21 18.20
N ILE A 41 1.36 -3.97 18.04
CA ILE A 41 0.12 -3.47 18.66
C ILE A 41 -0.99 -3.16 17.64
N ASP A 42 -0.64 -3.01 16.37
CA ASP A 42 -1.58 -2.67 15.30
C ASP A 42 -0.99 -3.07 13.94
N SER A 43 -1.83 -3.08 12.91
CA SER A 43 -1.41 -3.35 11.53
C SER A 43 -2.35 -2.71 10.52
N PHE A 44 -1.78 -2.28 9.40
CA PHE A 44 -2.50 -1.81 8.23
C PHE A 44 -2.06 -2.59 7.01
N ASP A 45 -2.95 -2.71 6.04
CA ASP A 45 -2.62 -3.26 4.74
C ASP A 45 -3.39 -2.53 3.65
N GLY A 46 -2.88 -2.66 2.42
CA GLY A 46 -3.54 -2.04 1.29
C GLY A 46 -2.92 -2.44 -0.04
N THR A 47 -3.67 -2.13 -1.08
CA THR A 47 -3.21 -2.19 -2.47
C THR A 47 -3.33 -0.80 -3.05
N THR A 48 -2.20 -0.21 -3.45
CA THR A 48 -2.13 1.19 -3.90
C THR A 48 -1.34 1.29 -5.19
N THR A 49 -1.91 1.99 -6.17
CA THR A 49 -1.24 2.29 -7.43
C THR A 49 -0.10 3.27 -7.19
N VAL A 50 1.04 3.07 -7.87
CA VAL A 50 2.19 3.99 -7.81
C VAL A 50 1.75 5.41 -8.17
N GLY A 51 2.18 6.38 -7.36
CA GLY A 51 1.81 7.80 -7.48
C GLY A 51 0.46 8.16 -6.86
N GLN A 52 -0.26 7.20 -6.26
CA GLN A 52 -1.45 7.43 -5.44
C GLN A 52 -1.13 7.27 -3.96
N ALA A 53 -2.05 7.69 -3.10
CA ALA A 53 -1.94 7.54 -1.66
C ALA A 53 -3.21 6.90 -1.10
N ARG A 54 -3.06 6.11 -0.04
CA ARG A 54 -4.15 5.58 0.77
C ARG A 54 -4.00 6.08 2.21
N THR A 55 -5.10 6.60 2.77
CA THR A 55 -5.16 7.00 4.18
C THR A 55 -6.08 6.05 4.93
N ASP A 56 -5.65 5.64 6.13
CA ASP A 56 -6.47 4.85 7.05
C ASP A 56 -6.36 5.41 8.47
N THR A 57 -7.35 5.16 9.31
CA THR A 57 -7.36 5.57 10.71
C THR A 57 -7.95 4.49 11.61
N HIS A 58 -7.15 4.03 12.57
CA HIS A 58 -7.60 3.12 13.62
C HIS A 58 -7.75 3.86 14.95
N HIS A 59 -8.72 3.44 15.75
CA HIS A 59 -8.96 3.94 17.11
C HIS A 59 -8.92 2.79 18.11
N GLN A 60 -8.43 3.08 19.32
CA GLN A 60 -8.41 2.15 20.44
C GLN A 60 -8.63 2.90 21.75
N VAL A 61 -9.75 2.61 22.42
CA VAL A 61 -10.01 3.14 23.76
C VAL A 61 -9.31 2.26 24.79
N VAL A 62 -8.45 2.87 25.61
CA VAL A 62 -7.76 2.21 26.73
C VAL A 62 -8.33 2.74 28.04
N GLN A 63 -8.65 1.82 28.96
CA GLN A 63 -9.17 2.13 30.29
C GLN A 63 -8.07 1.96 31.34
N HIS A 64 -8.04 2.89 32.30
CA HIS A 64 -7.10 2.92 33.40
C HIS A 64 -7.80 2.95 34.75
N GLU A 65 -7.33 2.07 35.63
CA GLU A 65 -7.56 2.15 37.07
C GLU A 65 -6.79 3.35 37.63
N VAL A 66 -7.49 4.29 38.28
CA VAL A 66 -6.92 5.55 38.79
C VAL A 66 -7.48 5.90 40.17
N GLY A 67 -6.95 6.95 40.79
CA GLY A 67 -7.34 7.42 42.10
C GLY A 67 -6.71 6.62 43.25
N CYS A 68 -7.11 6.94 44.48
CA CYS A 68 -6.55 6.31 45.69
C CYS A 68 -7.10 4.91 45.96
N LYS A 69 -8.13 4.50 45.20
CA LYS A 69 -8.83 3.22 45.35
C LYS A 69 -8.64 2.30 44.14
N ASP A 70 -7.81 2.71 43.17
CA ASP A 70 -7.57 2.01 41.91
C ASP A 70 -8.89 1.53 41.26
N GLN A 71 -9.73 2.49 40.88
CA GLN A 71 -11.02 2.25 40.23
C GLN A 71 -11.01 2.73 38.77
N PRO A 72 -11.82 2.13 37.88
CA PRO A 72 -11.77 2.43 36.47
C PRO A 72 -12.44 3.77 36.24
N ALA A 73 -11.64 4.82 36.09
CA ALA A 73 -12.14 6.18 35.95
C ALA A 73 -11.34 7.05 34.96
N GLY A 74 -10.23 6.55 34.40
CA GLY A 74 -9.52 7.20 33.30
C GLY A 74 -9.70 6.42 32.01
N SER A 75 -10.15 7.06 30.93
CA SER A 75 -10.11 6.48 29.59
C SER A 75 -9.36 7.41 28.63
N ILE A 76 -8.69 6.82 27.66
CA ILE A 76 -7.97 7.53 26.60
C ILE A 76 -8.37 6.89 25.28
N ASP A 77 -8.84 7.70 24.34
CA ASP A 77 -8.98 7.27 22.94
C ASP A 77 -7.65 7.48 22.23
N LEU A 78 -6.97 6.37 21.93
CA LEU A 78 -5.77 6.36 21.12
C LEU A 78 -6.19 6.31 19.66
N SER A 79 -5.54 7.10 18.81
CA SER A 79 -5.84 7.18 17.39
C SER A 79 -4.55 7.06 16.59
N ARG A 80 -4.63 6.42 15.44
CA ARG A 80 -3.53 6.27 14.51
C ARG A 80 -4.03 6.51 13.11
N THR A 81 -3.58 7.59 12.52
CA THR A 81 -3.81 7.89 11.11
C THR A 81 -2.52 7.67 10.34
N ILE A 82 -2.59 6.90 9.26
CA ILE A 82 -1.48 6.70 8.35
C ILE A 82 -1.89 7.10 6.93
N THR A 83 -0.96 7.68 6.17
CA THR A 83 -1.07 7.87 4.73
C THR A 83 0.13 7.21 4.08
N VAL A 84 -0.12 6.24 3.21
CA VAL A 84 0.92 5.46 2.51
C VAL A 84 0.83 5.71 1.01
N SER A 85 1.94 6.11 0.41
CA SER A 85 2.04 6.37 -1.03
C SER A 85 3.26 5.67 -1.63
N PRO A 86 3.09 4.62 -2.45
CA PRO A 86 4.18 4.09 -3.25
C PRO A 86 4.55 5.11 -4.34
N LEU A 87 5.79 5.58 -4.32
CA LEU A 87 6.29 6.64 -5.20
C LEU A 87 6.90 6.09 -6.49
N ARG A 88 7.65 4.99 -6.38
CA ARG A 88 8.27 4.30 -7.52
C ARG A 88 8.56 2.85 -7.16
N VAL A 89 8.75 2.04 -8.20
CA VAL A 89 9.22 0.66 -8.12
C VAL A 89 10.45 0.54 -9.01
N ASP A 90 11.53 -0.03 -8.46
CA ASP A 90 12.78 -0.27 -9.19
C ASP A 90 13.48 -1.55 -8.65
N PRO A 91 14.68 -1.92 -9.14
CA PRO A 91 15.37 -3.11 -8.68
C PRO A 91 15.76 -3.13 -7.18
N GLU A 92 15.86 -1.98 -6.51
CA GLU A 92 16.11 -1.89 -5.06
C GLU A 92 14.86 -2.18 -4.23
N GLY A 93 13.67 -2.03 -4.84
CA GLY A 93 12.39 -2.34 -4.23
C GLY A 93 11.32 -1.28 -4.50
N VAL A 94 10.42 -1.09 -3.54
CA VAL A 94 9.38 -0.06 -3.59
C VAL A 94 9.77 1.09 -2.69
N MET A 95 9.81 2.32 -3.22
CA MET A 95 9.96 3.52 -2.40
C MET A 95 8.59 4.06 -2.01
N PHE A 96 8.41 4.35 -0.72
CA PHE A 96 7.19 4.96 -0.18
C PHE A 96 7.44 6.36 0.39
N SER A 97 6.44 7.23 0.25
CA SER A 97 6.19 8.29 1.22
C SER A 97 5.20 7.77 2.26
N ILE A 98 5.48 7.99 3.53
CA ILE A 98 4.59 7.63 4.62
C ILE A 98 4.45 8.82 5.56
N ASP A 99 3.21 9.22 5.85
CA ASP A 99 2.88 10.24 6.82
C ASP A 99 2.02 9.61 7.92
N THR A 100 2.22 10.03 9.17
CA THR A 100 1.45 9.48 10.30
C THR A 100 1.14 10.54 11.36
N GLN A 101 -0.03 10.40 11.96
CA GLN A 101 -0.46 11.14 13.15
C GLN A 101 -0.93 10.14 14.20
N GLU A 102 -0.26 10.18 15.35
CA GLU A 102 -0.47 9.29 16.48
C GLU A 102 -1.01 10.07 17.67
N THR A 103 -2.01 9.51 18.35
CA THR A 103 -2.31 9.83 19.75
C THR A 103 -1.78 8.68 20.59
N LEU A 104 -0.65 8.91 21.26
CA LEU A 104 0.00 7.93 22.13
C LEU A 104 -0.29 8.23 23.59
N GLU A 105 -0.32 7.20 24.40
CA GLU A 105 -0.24 7.36 25.84
C GLU A 105 1.21 7.63 26.29
N ASP A 106 1.39 8.59 27.18
CA ASP A 106 2.62 8.75 27.95
C ASP A 106 2.60 7.80 29.16
N ASP A 107 3.50 6.82 29.15
CA ASP A 107 3.58 5.75 30.16
C ASP A 107 4.11 6.25 31.53
N ASN A 108 4.46 7.54 31.65
CA ASN A 108 4.86 8.13 32.92
C ASN A 108 3.67 8.19 33.91
N ALA A 109 3.66 7.26 34.86
CA ALA A 109 2.69 7.24 35.95
C ALA A 109 2.78 8.52 36.81
N ARG A 110 1.76 9.38 36.70
CA ARG A 110 1.65 10.60 37.51
C ARG A 110 0.84 10.33 38.78
N ARG A 111 1.12 11.09 39.83
CA ARG A 111 0.42 11.01 41.11
C ARG A 111 0.06 12.40 41.62
N THR A 112 -0.97 12.48 42.46
CA THR A 112 -1.28 13.68 43.24
C THR A 112 -0.24 13.88 44.36
N ASP A 113 -0.28 15.03 45.01
CA ASP A 113 0.50 15.38 46.21
C ASP A 113 0.26 14.42 47.39
N ILE A 114 -0.95 13.87 47.50
CA ILE A 114 -1.31 12.81 48.46
C ILE A 114 -1.02 11.38 47.95
N GLY A 115 -0.38 11.23 46.79
CA GLY A 115 0.12 9.94 46.28
C GLY A 115 -0.88 9.11 45.46
N CYS A 116 -2.05 9.63 45.13
CA CYS A 116 -3.06 8.89 44.37
C CYS A 116 -2.73 8.86 42.87
N LYS A 117 -2.98 7.74 42.20
CA LYS A 117 -2.68 7.55 40.77
C LYS A 117 -3.52 8.49 39.90
N LEU A 118 -2.87 9.22 39.00
CA LEU A 118 -3.54 10.03 37.98
C LEU A 118 -3.63 9.26 36.67
N PRO A 119 -4.63 9.57 35.81
CA PRO A 119 -4.67 9.01 34.47
C PRO A 119 -3.41 9.41 33.69
N PRO A 120 -2.88 8.49 32.85
CA PRO A 120 -1.90 8.82 31.82
C PRO A 120 -2.40 9.98 30.94
N GLN A 121 -1.50 10.65 30.23
CA GLN A 121 -1.91 11.70 29.28
C GLN A 121 -1.70 11.25 27.85
N PRO A 122 -2.63 11.59 26.96
CA PRO A 122 -2.36 11.49 25.55
C PRO A 122 -1.31 12.53 25.15
N ARG A 123 -0.44 12.15 24.23
CA ARG A 123 0.43 13.05 23.48
C ARG A 123 0.26 12.81 21.99
N GLN A 124 0.31 13.87 21.20
CA GLN A 124 0.27 13.78 19.76
C GLN A 124 1.68 13.69 19.19
N VAL A 125 1.88 12.76 18.25
CA VAL A 125 3.13 12.63 17.48
C VAL A 125 2.78 12.66 16.00
N SER A 126 3.51 13.45 15.23
CA SER A 126 3.42 13.45 13.77
C SER A 126 4.79 13.16 13.20
N ALA A 127 4.85 12.30 12.19
CA ALA A 127 6.10 11.93 11.55
C ALA A 127 5.87 11.65 10.07
N SER A 128 6.91 11.90 9.27
CA SER A 128 6.90 11.68 7.83
C SER A 128 8.21 11.03 7.38
N HIS A 129 8.12 10.06 6.48
CA HIS A 129 9.26 9.45 5.81
C HIS A 129 9.08 9.56 4.29
N PRO A 130 9.78 10.48 3.60
CA PRO A 130 9.49 10.82 2.20
C PRO A 130 10.03 9.83 1.17
N GLY A 131 10.78 8.81 1.58
CA GLY A 131 11.41 7.86 0.66
C GLY A 131 11.87 6.57 1.33
N LEU A 132 10.98 5.90 2.07
CA LEU A 132 11.31 4.61 2.69
C LEU A 132 11.42 3.56 1.59
N VAL A 133 12.62 3.04 1.38
CA VAL A 133 12.84 1.94 0.42
C VAL A 133 12.55 0.62 1.13
N VAL A 134 11.58 -0.12 0.61
CA VAL A 134 11.21 -1.47 1.06
C VAL A 134 11.79 -2.46 0.08
N PRO A 135 12.85 -3.22 0.45
CA PRO A 135 13.43 -4.20 -0.44
C PRO A 135 12.47 -5.34 -0.74
N PRO A 136 12.61 -6.03 -1.90
CA PRO A 136 11.78 -7.18 -2.24
C PRO A 136 11.85 -8.26 -1.16
N ASP A 137 10.68 -8.82 -0.80
CA ASP A 137 10.51 -9.90 0.17
C ASP A 137 11.10 -9.63 1.58
N GLN A 138 11.32 -8.36 1.92
CA GLN A 138 11.90 -7.94 3.20
C GLN A 138 11.07 -6.86 3.90
N TRP A 139 11.24 -6.78 5.21
CA TRP A 139 10.69 -5.69 6.01
C TRP A 139 11.69 -4.54 6.08
N ALA A 140 11.27 -3.34 5.72
CA ALA A 140 11.94 -2.10 6.12
C ALA A 140 11.41 -1.63 7.48
N SER A 141 12.24 -0.99 8.29
CA SER A 141 11.84 -0.44 9.59
C SER A 141 12.11 1.05 9.65
N TRP A 142 11.19 1.79 10.26
CA TRP A 142 11.30 3.23 10.49
C TRP A 142 10.87 3.56 11.92
N THR A 143 11.78 4.13 12.70
CA THR A 143 11.50 4.58 14.06
C THR A 143 10.79 5.92 14.04
N ILE A 144 9.61 5.97 14.65
CA ILE A 144 8.77 7.17 14.80
C ILE A 144 9.10 7.88 16.11
N VAL A 145 9.28 7.10 17.18
CA VAL A 145 9.63 7.56 18.52
C VAL A 145 10.68 6.63 19.08
N ASP A 146 11.80 7.16 19.57
CA ASP A 146 12.89 6.32 20.06
C ASP A 146 12.62 5.72 21.45
N HIS A 147 11.83 6.40 22.30
CA HIS A 147 11.56 5.98 23.68
C HIS A 147 10.30 6.63 24.30
N ASN A 148 9.81 6.02 25.37
CA ASN A 148 8.70 6.46 26.24
C ASN A 148 7.35 6.72 25.53
N PRO A 149 6.75 5.76 24.82
CA PRO A 149 7.30 4.46 24.43
C PRO A 149 8.11 4.53 23.14
N SER A 150 8.91 3.50 22.85
CA SER A 150 9.46 3.34 21.50
C SER A 150 8.35 2.95 20.53
N LEU A 151 8.33 3.55 19.34
CA LEU A 151 7.35 3.26 18.30
C LEU A 151 8.07 3.11 16.96
N VAL A 152 7.96 1.92 16.37
CA VAL A 152 8.59 1.55 15.11
C VAL A 152 7.54 1.05 14.13
N TYR A 153 7.56 1.57 12.91
CA TYR A 153 6.78 1.04 11.80
C TYR A 153 7.64 0.08 11.00
N ARG A 154 7.10 -1.10 10.72
CA ARG A 154 7.73 -2.06 9.81
C ARG A 154 6.86 -2.15 8.57
N VAL A 155 7.45 -2.05 7.39
CA VAL A 155 6.74 -2.07 6.11
C VAL A 155 7.26 -3.19 5.24
N HIS A 156 6.34 -3.95 4.66
CA HIS A 156 6.60 -4.98 3.64
C HIS A 156 5.76 -4.67 2.41
N ALA A 157 6.29 -4.96 1.22
CA ALA A 157 5.60 -4.63 -0.03
C ALA A 157 5.89 -5.64 -1.13
N ASN A 158 4.88 -5.87 -1.97
CA ASN A 158 4.94 -6.71 -3.16
C ASN A 158 4.34 -5.96 -4.35
N VAL A 159 5.01 -6.01 -5.49
CA VAL A 159 4.46 -5.45 -6.75
C VAL A 159 3.46 -6.46 -7.33
N VAL A 160 2.23 -6.02 -7.56
CA VAL A 160 1.20 -6.86 -8.16
C VAL A 160 1.51 -6.99 -9.66
N SER A 161 1.85 -8.20 -10.08
CA SER A 161 2.05 -8.51 -11.49
C SER A 161 0.69 -8.64 -12.17
N ASN A 162 0.30 -7.64 -12.97
CA ASN A 162 -0.79 -7.81 -13.92
C ASN A 162 -0.29 -8.73 -15.02
N GLY A 163 -0.60 -10.03 -14.92
CA GLY A 163 -0.17 -11.04 -15.88
C GLY A 163 -0.66 -10.74 -17.29
N ALA A 164 0.15 -10.04 -18.08
CA ALA A 164 0.09 -10.08 -19.53
C ALA A 164 0.84 -11.35 -19.98
N ASN A 165 0.25 -12.52 -19.76
CA ASN A 165 0.68 -13.75 -20.42
C ASN A 165 0.23 -13.68 -21.89
N GLY A 166 0.99 -12.92 -22.67
CA GLY A 166 0.90 -12.86 -24.12
C GLY A 166 2.11 -13.52 -24.75
N ASN A 167 1.86 -14.61 -25.46
CA ASN A 167 2.61 -15.13 -26.61
C ASN A 167 3.53 -16.36 -26.41
N GLY A 168 2.98 -17.51 -26.77
CA GLY A 168 3.70 -18.67 -27.29
C GLY A 168 2.96 -19.18 -28.54
N THR A 169 3.28 -18.57 -29.68
CA THR A 169 2.78 -18.93 -31.01
C THR A 169 3.41 -20.25 -31.47
N ASN A 170 2.60 -21.28 -31.71
CA ASN A 170 2.88 -22.46 -32.55
C ASN A 170 1.50 -23.01 -32.89
N GLY A 171 0.98 -23.08 -34.12
CA GLY A 171 1.60 -23.27 -35.41
C GLY A 171 0.80 -24.38 -36.09
N GLY A 172 0.27 -24.13 -37.29
CA GLY A 172 -0.16 -25.20 -38.20
C GLY A 172 -1.65 -25.52 -38.24
N MET A 173 -2.25 -25.14 -39.38
CA MET A 173 -3.61 -25.43 -39.81
C MET A 173 -3.70 -26.81 -40.49
N SER A 174 -4.85 -27.47 -40.31
CA SER A 174 -5.53 -28.37 -41.27
C SER A 174 -5.05 -29.81 -41.46
N GLY A 175 -6.00 -30.76 -41.32
CA GLY A 175 -5.86 -32.13 -41.81
C GLY A 175 -6.87 -33.12 -41.23
N ASN A 176 -8.14 -33.03 -41.64
CA ASN A 176 -9.16 -34.07 -41.43
C ASN A 176 -8.74 -35.39 -42.12
N GLY A 177 -8.92 -36.53 -41.45
CA GLY A 177 -8.75 -37.84 -42.07
C GLY A 177 -9.07 -39.01 -41.12
N ALA A 178 -10.32 -39.45 -41.14
CA ALA A 178 -10.74 -40.71 -40.53
C ALA A 178 -10.37 -41.89 -41.44
N ALA A 179 -9.85 -43.00 -40.88
CA ALA A 179 -10.09 -44.38 -41.35
C ALA A 179 -9.32 -45.43 -40.51
N THR A 180 -10.08 -46.26 -39.79
CA THR A 180 -10.02 -47.74 -39.70
C THR A 180 -8.68 -48.49 -39.72
N GLY A 181 -8.50 -49.41 -38.75
CA GLY A 181 -8.21 -50.81 -39.09
C GLY A 181 -6.94 -51.48 -38.50
N SER A 182 -7.18 -52.38 -37.54
CA SER A 182 -6.66 -53.78 -37.48
C SER A 182 -5.20 -54.11 -37.09
N SER A 183 -5.13 -54.98 -36.06
CA SER A 183 -4.25 -56.17 -35.86
C SER A 183 -2.72 -56.06 -35.69
N ASN A 184 -2.25 -56.27 -34.43
CA ASN A 184 -1.33 -57.33 -33.89
C ASN A 184 -0.24 -57.98 -34.80
N PRO A 185 0.73 -58.77 -34.25
CA PRO A 185 1.62 -58.59 -33.08
C PRO A 185 3.11 -58.84 -33.43
N ASN A 186 4.03 -58.53 -32.50
CA ASN A 186 5.06 -59.45 -31.98
C ASN A 186 5.77 -58.82 -30.77
#